data_AF-A0A8J5VV48-F1
#
_entry.id   AF-A0A8J5VV48-F1
#
_cell.length_a   1.000
_cell.length_b   1.000
_cell.length_c   1.000
_cell.angle_alpha   90.00
_cell.angle_beta   90.00
_cell.angle_gamma   90.00
#
_symmetry.space_group_name_H-M   'P 1'
#
loop_
_entity.id
_entity.type
_entity.pdbx_description
1 polymer ?
#
loop_
_entity_poly.entity_id
_entity_poly.type
_entity_poly.pdbx_seq_one_letter_code
_entity_poly.pdbx_strand_id
1 'polypeptide(L)'
;MGRSARVVLDSSVLLAPSARIGGGGGVTGEEEKEDAAQVALRPGAEALLRRLRYSNLRVAICHPEGLPTNESGFLERTANMHCFGYIPLKPPSGSDLLNELMLEWSTTNSCFFVSSRVDEVLLSELQNNNWTVIAIDNEYITESSRVIHIGMLQELLITLATSIKREIGSSSTLLVGYVMKQSREDDFAKRGAFPLYPSKNGLIFVPLSFELPLASQLQEVDLVLHKITDEIINIDTNPSISFPKGISFSMGMSEIIRFVEDHCDFCIIDPFKNIYPLLNRLQIQEILVRLEGLNTEGRPKIRAPFYLKAENFCVSELQKKLPEANLSFPLIVKPQVACGVADAHNMALIFKIEEFSNLTVPLPAILQEYIDHGSKIFKFYVIGDKIFHAIKNSMPNASHLKSSSGGKPLTFNRCTCLSKYIQTKF
;
A
#
# COMPACT_ATOMS: atom_id res chain seq x y z
N MET A 1 16.11 -9.36 22.63
CA MET A 1 15.71 -8.37 21.61
C MET A 1 15.50 -7.06 22.36
N GLY A 2 16.51 -6.22 22.57
CA GLY A 2 17.34 -5.57 21.55
C GLY A 2 16.69 -4.22 21.26
N ARG A 3 17.04 -3.20 22.07
CA ARG A 3 16.56 -1.80 22.13
C ARG A 3 15.61 -1.40 20.98
N SER A 4 14.31 -1.24 21.25
CA SER A 4 13.37 -0.62 20.30
C SER A 4 13.46 0.90 20.46
N ALA A 5 13.53 1.65 19.37
CA ALA A 5 13.51 3.11 19.41
C ALA A 5 12.20 3.65 20.02
N ARG A 6 12.27 4.83 20.61
CA ARG A 6 11.17 5.49 21.34
C ARG A 6 10.76 6.77 20.62
N VAL A 7 9.46 6.97 20.48
CA VAL A 7 8.90 8.20 19.91
C VAL A 7 7.84 8.75 20.84
N VAL A 8 7.97 10.01 21.23
CA VAL A 8 6.95 10.76 21.96
C VAL A 8 6.40 11.81 21.02
N LEU A 9 5.08 11.76 20.77
CA LEU A 9 4.37 12.72 19.96
C LEU A 9 3.70 13.73 20.89
N ASP A 10 4.10 14.99 20.78
CA ASP A 10 3.43 16.06 21.51
C ASP A 10 2.03 16.34 20.95
N SER A 11 1.09 16.68 21.83
CA SER A 11 -0.28 17.06 21.49
C SER A 11 -0.35 18.10 20.37
N SER A 12 0.63 19.02 20.29
CA SER A 12 0.73 20.07 19.29
C SER A 12 0.97 19.56 17.85
N VAL A 13 1.40 18.31 17.66
CA VAL A 13 1.55 17.72 16.31
C VAL A 13 0.35 16.86 15.89
N LEU A 14 -0.58 16.60 16.82
CA LEU A 14 -1.74 15.75 16.58
C LEU A 14 -3.03 16.55 16.46
N LEU A 15 -3.24 17.53 17.34
CA LEU A 15 -4.48 18.30 17.38
C LEU A 15 -4.52 19.36 16.28
N ALA A 16 -5.70 19.55 15.69
CA ALA A 16 -5.94 20.69 14.82
C ALA A 16 -5.90 21.99 15.64
N PRO A 17 -5.34 23.10 15.11
CA PRO A 17 -5.44 24.39 15.78
C PRO A 17 -6.91 24.75 16.01
N SER A 18 -7.28 25.07 17.25
CA SER A 18 -8.64 25.51 17.55
C SER A 18 -8.91 26.77 16.72
N ALA A 19 -9.88 26.71 15.80
CA ALA A 19 -10.31 27.89 15.04
C ALA A 19 -10.81 28.93 16.04
N ARG A 20 -9.99 29.94 16.35
CA ARG A 20 -10.47 31.10 17.09
C ARG A 20 -11.50 31.77 16.21
N ILE A 21 -12.79 31.60 16.51
CA ILE A 21 -13.85 32.40 15.92
C ILE A 21 -13.46 33.85 16.21
N GLY A 22 -13.15 34.60 15.15
CA GLY A 22 -12.70 35.98 15.25
C GLY A 22 -13.78 36.80 15.96
N GLY A 23 -13.41 37.41 17.08
CA GLY A 23 -14.22 38.42 17.74
C GLY A 23 -14.39 39.63 16.83
N GLY A 24 -15.50 39.68 16.11
CA GLY A 24 -16.04 40.88 15.48
C GLY A 24 -17.33 41.24 16.21
N GLY A 25 -17.30 42.32 17.00
CA GLY A 25 -18.39 42.72 17.87
C GLY A 25 -19.70 43.04 17.13
N GLY A 26 -20.82 42.64 17.75
CA GLY A 26 -22.17 42.99 17.34
C GLY A 26 -23.18 42.43 18.33
N VAL A 27 -23.68 43.31 19.21
CA VAL A 27 -24.68 43.05 20.25
C VAL A 27 -25.97 42.47 19.66
N THR A 28 -26.47 41.36 20.21
CA THR A 28 -27.86 41.16 20.70
C THR A 28 -27.98 39.77 21.33
N GLY A 29 -28.59 39.69 22.51
CA GLY A 29 -28.72 38.46 23.27
C GLY A 29 -29.75 37.50 22.68
N GLU A 30 -29.28 36.30 22.34
CA GLU A 30 -30.00 35.03 22.43
C GLU A 30 -28.99 34.01 22.99
N GLU A 31 -29.45 33.06 23.80
CA GLU A 31 -28.61 32.01 24.38
C GLU A 31 -28.01 31.13 23.26
N GLU A 32 -26.87 31.56 22.73
CA GLU A 32 -26.01 30.72 21.91
C GLU A 32 -25.45 29.62 22.81
N LYS A 33 -25.95 28.39 22.64
CA LYS A 33 -25.16 27.21 22.98
C LYS A 33 -23.84 27.37 22.23
N GLU A 34 -22.75 27.67 22.95
CA GLU A 34 -21.40 27.47 22.45
C GLU A 34 -21.31 26.01 21.98
N ASP A 35 -21.41 25.80 20.68
CA ASP A 35 -21.12 24.51 20.06
C ASP A 35 -19.62 24.29 20.30
N ALA A 36 -19.29 23.59 21.38
CA ALA A 36 -17.92 23.32 21.77
C ALA A 36 -17.19 22.73 20.58
N ALA A 37 -16.21 23.45 20.04
CA ALA A 37 -15.48 23.06 18.84
C ALA A 37 -15.04 21.60 18.96
N GLN A 38 -15.49 20.76 18.03
CA GLN A 38 -15.24 19.33 18.07
C GLN A 38 -13.72 19.09 17.99
N VAL A 39 -13.14 18.52 19.04
CA VAL A 39 -11.71 18.16 19.05
C VAL A 39 -11.46 17.13 17.95
N ALA A 40 -10.51 17.43 17.07
CA ALA A 40 -10.16 16.59 15.94
C ALA A 40 -8.65 16.53 15.72
N LEU A 41 -8.22 15.44 15.09
CA LEU A 41 -6.86 15.29 14.59
C LEU A 41 -6.63 16.20 13.38
N ARG A 42 -5.43 16.76 13.28
CA ARG A 42 -5.01 17.52 12.10
C ARG A 42 -4.83 16.61 10.88
N PRO A 43 -4.87 17.15 9.65
CA PRO A 43 -4.62 16.37 8.43
C PRO A 43 -3.33 15.56 8.50
N GLY A 44 -3.37 14.31 8.05
CA GLY A 44 -2.22 13.39 8.07
C GLY A 44 -1.95 12.66 9.40
N ALA A 45 -2.42 13.18 10.54
CA ALA A 45 -2.15 12.58 11.85
C ALA A 45 -2.77 11.19 12.01
N GLU A 46 -3.99 10.95 11.52
CA GLU A 46 -4.62 9.62 11.55
C GLU A 46 -3.78 8.58 10.80
N ALA A 47 -3.31 8.93 9.58
CA ALA A 47 -2.47 8.06 8.78
C ALA A 47 -1.14 7.75 9.47
N LEU A 48 -0.53 8.76 10.11
CA LEU A 48 0.68 8.62 10.91
C LEU A 48 0.47 7.66 12.10
N LEU A 49 -0.56 7.88 12.93
CA LEU A 49 -0.85 7.07 14.11
C LEU A 49 -1.09 5.60 13.74
N ARG A 50 -1.81 5.36 12.64
CA ARG A 50 -2.02 4.00 12.12
C ARG A 50 -0.72 3.31 11.70
N ARG A 51 0.20 4.03 11.04
CA ARG A 51 1.51 3.49 10.63
C ARG A 51 2.41 3.23 11.83
N LEU A 52 2.47 4.18 12.76
CA LEU A 52 3.24 4.06 14.01
C LEU A 52 2.79 2.88 14.86
N ARG A 53 1.50 2.55 14.89
CA ARG A 53 0.96 1.38 15.60
C ARG A 53 1.64 0.07 15.23
N TYR A 54 2.04 -0.11 13.97
CA TYR A 54 2.65 -1.34 13.47
C TYR A 54 4.15 -1.18 13.14
N SER A 55 4.76 -0.08 13.59
CA SER A 55 6.14 0.30 13.24
C SER A 55 7.23 -0.42 14.04
N ASN A 56 6.88 -1.22 15.06
CA ASN A 56 7.81 -1.77 16.07
C ASN A 56 8.58 -0.73 16.91
N LEU A 57 8.20 0.55 16.82
CA LEU A 57 8.62 1.58 17.77
C LEU A 57 7.74 1.51 19.01
N ARG A 58 8.27 1.90 20.17
CA ARG A 58 7.38 2.26 21.30
C ARG A 58 7.02 3.72 21.16
N VAL A 59 5.72 3.99 21.17
CA VAL A 59 5.16 5.31 20.92
C VAL A 59 4.35 5.75 22.13
N ALA A 60 4.49 7.01 22.51
CA ALA A 60 3.60 7.67 23.45
C ALA A 60 3.10 8.99 22.90
N ILE A 61 1.93 9.41 23.37
CA ILE A 61 1.39 10.74 23.17
C ILE A 61 1.60 11.51 24.47
N CYS A 62 2.16 12.72 24.38
CA CYS A 62 2.27 13.61 25.53
C CYS A 62 1.43 14.87 25.36
N HIS A 63 1.07 15.49 26.48
CA HIS A 63 0.36 16.77 26.50
C HIS A 63 0.74 17.57 27.74
N PRO A 64 0.65 18.91 27.73
CA PRO A 64 0.82 19.71 28.94
C PRO A 64 -0.33 19.45 29.93
N GLU A 65 -0.04 19.42 31.24
CA GLU A 65 -1.05 19.24 32.30
C GLU A 65 -2.19 20.28 32.25
N GLY A 66 -1.93 21.45 31.68
CA GLY A 66 -2.93 22.52 31.48
C GLY A 66 -3.82 22.36 30.24
N LEU A 67 -3.72 21.25 29.49
CA LEU A 67 -4.53 21.03 28.29
C LEU A 67 -6.02 20.84 28.67
N PRO A 68 -6.98 21.49 27.97
CA PRO A 68 -8.41 21.33 28.23
C PRO A 68 -8.86 19.86 28.34
N THR A 69 -9.77 19.56 29.27
CA THR A 69 -10.21 18.17 29.60
C THR A 69 -10.81 17.43 28.40
N ASN A 70 -11.49 18.15 27.50
CA ASN A 70 -12.02 17.58 26.26
C ASN A 70 -10.91 17.14 25.30
N GLU A 71 -9.82 17.91 25.19
CA GLU A 71 -8.67 17.63 24.33
C GLU A 71 -7.79 16.52 24.89
N SER A 72 -7.43 16.58 26.18
CA SER A 72 -6.68 15.52 26.86
C SER A 72 -7.45 14.20 26.86
N GLY A 73 -8.74 14.20 27.18
CA GLY A 73 -9.57 13.00 27.10
C GLY A 73 -9.70 12.44 25.68
N PHE A 74 -9.66 13.29 24.64
CA PHE A 74 -9.61 12.84 23.24
C PHE A 74 -8.27 12.17 22.89
N LEU A 75 -7.15 12.76 23.30
CA LEU A 75 -5.82 12.19 23.09
C LEU A 75 -5.62 10.88 23.86
N GLU A 76 -6.13 10.76 25.08
CA GLU A 76 -6.08 9.52 25.86
C GLU A 76 -6.83 8.38 25.16
N ARG A 77 -8.05 8.65 24.67
CA ARG A 77 -8.81 7.66 23.87
C ARG A 77 -8.07 7.27 22.59
N THR A 78 -7.39 8.24 21.96
CA THR A 78 -6.59 8.02 20.76
C THR A 78 -5.37 7.14 21.06
N ALA A 79 -4.63 7.44 22.11
CA ALA A 79 -3.50 6.62 22.58
C ALA A 79 -3.95 5.18 22.84
N ASN A 80 -5.06 4.99 23.55
CA ASN A 80 -5.63 3.67 23.84
C ASN A 80 -6.03 2.90 22.57
N MET A 81 -6.64 3.58 21.58
CA MET A 81 -7.04 2.95 20.30
C MET A 81 -5.85 2.40 19.51
N HIS A 82 -4.69 3.07 19.61
CA HIS A 82 -3.45 2.67 18.93
C HIS A 82 -2.47 1.90 19.82
N CYS A 83 -2.83 1.63 21.08
CA CYS A 83 -1.98 0.98 22.09
C CYS A 83 -0.67 1.75 22.37
N PHE A 84 -0.76 3.08 22.43
CA PHE A 84 0.34 3.98 22.77
C PHE A 84 0.36 4.32 24.26
N GLY A 85 1.54 4.72 24.75
CA GLY A 85 1.65 5.36 26.06
C GLY A 85 0.97 6.73 26.06
N TYR A 86 0.58 7.20 27.24
CA TYR A 86 -0.04 8.50 27.43
C TYR A 86 0.64 9.21 28.60
N ILE A 87 1.22 10.39 28.37
CA ILE A 87 2.14 11.05 29.30
C ILE A 87 1.71 12.51 29.54
N PRO A 88 1.28 12.89 30.74
CA PRO A 88 1.14 14.30 31.11
C PRO A 88 2.53 14.92 31.38
N LEU A 89 2.77 16.09 30.80
CA LEU A 89 3.98 16.91 31.01
C LEU A 89 3.69 18.02 32.02
N LYS A 90 4.57 18.13 33.01
CA LYS A 90 4.52 19.18 34.03
C LYS A 90 4.76 20.56 33.40
N PRO A 91 4.18 21.64 33.97
CA PRO A 91 4.45 22.99 33.51
C PRO A 91 5.92 23.39 33.72
N PRO A 92 6.48 24.32 32.91
CA PRO A 92 7.88 24.77 32.91
C PRO A 92 8.30 25.62 34.13
N SER A 93 7.82 25.30 35.34
CA SER A 93 8.06 26.05 36.57
C SER A 93 9.12 25.45 37.51
N GLY A 94 9.88 24.43 37.09
CA GLY A 94 10.92 23.77 37.90
C GLY A 94 11.91 22.90 37.10
N SER A 95 12.86 22.26 37.80
CA SER A 95 14.02 21.54 37.22
C SER A 95 13.80 20.06 36.87
N ASP A 96 12.56 19.57 36.77
CA ASP A 96 12.23 18.17 36.48
C ASP A 96 10.97 18.09 35.59
N LEU A 97 11.07 18.49 34.31
CA LEU A 97 9.95 18.47 33.36
C LEU A 97 9.70 17.08 32.79
N LEU A 98 10.74 16.26 32.69
CA LEU A 98 10.62 14.89 32.22
C LEU A 98 10.00 14.01 33.30
N ASN A 99 8.92 13.32 32.92
CA ASN A 99 8.29 12.33 33.78
C ASN A 99 9.21 11.10 33.94
N GLU A 100 9.04 10.31 35.00
CA GLU A 100 9.82 9.10 35.29
C GLU A 100 9.88 8.15 34.08
N LEU A 101 8.79 8.03 33.33
CA LEU A 101 8.73 7.20 32.14
C LEU A 101 9.61 7.72 31.00
N MET A 102 9.74 9.04 30.83
CA MET A 102 10.65 9.62 29.83
C MET A 102 12.12 9.49 30.28
N LEU A 103 12.40 9.61 31.57
CA LEU A 103 13.72 9.33 32.13
C LEU A 103 14.08 7.84 32.06
N GLU A 104 13.12 6.93 32.23
CA GLU A 104 13.35 5.50 31.99
C GLU A 104 13.69 5.26 30.51
N TRP A 105 12.98 5.94 29.59
CA TRP A 105 13.19 5.79 28.16
C TRP A 105 14.53 6.37 27.70
N SER A 106 15.03 7.43 28.32
CA SER A 106 16.33 8.06 27.99
C SER A 106 17.52 7.12 28.18
N THR A 107 17.34 6.02 28.93
CA THR A 107 18.36 4.97 29.06
C THR A 107 18.56 4.13 27.78
N THR A 108 17.68 4.29 26.79
CA THR A 108 17.74 3.59 25.50
C THR A 108 18.37 4.46 24.41
N ASN A 109 19.07 3.81 23.47
CA ASN A 109 19.52 4.46 22.24
C ASN A 109 18.30 4.72 21.33
N SER A 110 18.29 5.82 20.59
CA SER A 110 17.21 6.28 19.70
C SER A 110 15.90 6.71 20.37
N CYS A 111 15.93 7.83 21.08
CA CYS A 111 14.75 8.49 21.64
C CYS A 111 14.41 9.78 20.88
N PHE A 112 13.17 9.88 20.39
CA PHE A 112 12.69 11.00 19.58
C PHE A 112 11.52 11.70 20.27
N PHE A 113 11.59 13.03 20.34
CA PHE A 113 10.50 13.87 20.80
C PHE A 113 10.01 14.73 19.63
N VAL A 114 8.73 14.65 19.29
CA VAL A 114 8.18 15.29 18.10
C VAL A 114 7.21 16.38 18.54
N SER A 115 7.47 17.62 18.14
CA SER A 115 6.63 18.76 18.56
C SER A 115 6.55 19.86 17.49
N SER A 116 5.44 20.60 17.45
CA SER A 116 5.36 21.87 16.71
C SER A 116 5.65 23.08 17.61
N ARG A 117 5.66 22.86 18.93
CA ARG A 117 6.00 23.87 19.94
C ARG A 117 7.12 23.35 20.81
N VAL A 118 8.28 23.98 20.74
CA VAL A 118 9.40 23.59 21.58
C VAL A 118 9.70 24.74 22.52
N ASP A 119 9.40 24.52 23.79
CA ASP A 119 9.84 25.37 24.90
C ASP A 119 11.35 25.15 25.12
N GLU A 120 12.12 26.23 25.27
CA GLU A 120 13.60 26.16 25.39
C GLU A 120 14.07 25.37 26.61
N VAL A 121 13.29 25.38 27.70
CA VAL A 121 13.63 24.65 28.94
C VAL A 121 13.46 23.15 28.69
N LEU A 122 12.31 22.74 28.13
CA LEU A 122 12.07 21.34 27.77
C LEU A 122 13.07 20.84 26.72
N LEU A 123 13.41 21.66 25.73
CA LEU A 123 14.44 21.33 24.74
C LEU A 123 15.78 21.01 25.39
N SER A 124 16.23 21.91 26.27
CA SER A 124 17.50 21.74 26.99
C SER A 124 17.50 20.46 27.82
N GLU A 125 16.39 20.15 28.51
CA GLU A 125 16.27 18.95 29.33
C GLU A 125 16.26 17.66 28.48
N LEU A 126 15.53 17.66 27.35
CA LEU A 126 15.51 16.55 26.39
C LEU A 126 16.91 16.29 25.82
N GLN A 127 17.63 17.34 25.41
CA GLN A 127 18.98 17.23 24.88
C GLN A 127 19.98 16.71 25.91
N ASN A 128 19.90 17.18 27.15
CA ASN A 128 20.70 16.69 28.28
C ASN A 128 20.47 15.19 28.54
N ASN A 129 19.28 14.69 28.19
CA ASN A 129 18.89 13.29 28.32
C ASN A 129 19.00 12.51 26.99
N ASN A 130 19.83 12.96 26.04
CA ASN A 130 20.11 12.29 24.76
C ASN A 130 18.92 12.12 23.79
N TRP A 131 17.84 12.88 23.97
CA TRP A 131 16.73 12.87 23.03
C TRP A 131 17.08 13.66 21.76
N THR A 132 16.58 13.17 20.63
CA THR A 132 16.54 13.92 19.37
C THR A 132 15.17 14.58 19.24
N VAL A 133 15.15 15.89 19.05
CA VAL A 133 13.90 16.64 18.89
C VAL A 133 13.61 16.81 17.40
N ILE A 134 12.41 16.43 16.97
CA ILE A 134 11.92 16.67 15.61
C ILE A 134 10.89 17.79 15.69
N ALA A 135 11.28 18.97 15.22
CA ALA A 135 10.45 20.17 15.20
C ALA A 135 9.67 20.25 13.87
N ILE A 136 8.35 20.43 13.96
CA ILE A 136 7.48 20.55 12.79
C ILE A 136 7.05 22.01 12.61
N ASP A 137 7.32 22.58 11.45
CA ASP A 137 6.84 23.93 11.07
C ASP A 137 7.25 25.02 12.07
N ASN A 138 8.52 25.00 12.47
CA ASN A 138 9.07 25.95 13.44
C ASN A 138 10.46 26.45 13.00
N GLU A 139 10.47 27.65 12.40
CA GLU A 139 11.67 28.33 11.90
C GLU A 139 12.49 29.04 13.00
N TYR A 140 11.96 29.11 14.24
CA TYR A 140 12.54 29.91 15.33
C TYR A 140 13.46 29.11 16.27
N ILE A 141 13.57 27.80 16.12
CA ILE A 141 14.47 26.99 16.95
C ILE A 141 15.87 27.02 16.33
N THR A 142 16.88 27.32 17.16
CA THR A 142 18.28 27.38 16.74
C THR A 142 18.79 26.01 16.29
N GLU A 143 19.49 25.99 15.15
CA GLU A 143 20.11 24.77 14.63
C GLU A 143 21.09 24.19 15.67
N SER A 144 20.82 22.98 16.12
CA SER A 144 21.73 22.21 16.97
C SER A 144 21.77 20.76 16.50
N SER A 145 22.85 20.04 16.79
CA SER A 145 23.08 18.67 16.29
C SER A 145 22.00 17.64 16.63
N ARG A 146 21.10 17.95 17.58
CA ARG A 146 20.02 17.06 18.06
C ARG A 146 18.62 17.59 17.79
N VAL A 147 18.49 18.66 17.00
CA VAL A 147 17.19 19.15 16.51
C VAL A 147 17.12 18.92 15.01
N ILE A 148 16.04 18.28 14.56
CA ILE A 148 15.76 18.06 13.15
C ILE A 148 14.48 18.81 12.80
N HIS A 149 14.53 19.65 11.78
CA HIS A 149 13.37 20.41 11.32
C HIS A 149 12.73 19.69 10.13
N ILE A 150 11.40 19.57 10.17
CA ILE A 150 10.59 19.11 9.05
C ILE A 150 9.48 20.12 8.78
N GLY A 151 9.14 20.33 7.50
CA GLY A 151 8.10 21.28 7.11
C GLY A 151 6.70 20.69 7.28
N MET A 152 6.55 19.38 7.03
CA MET A 152 5.27 18.68 7.02
C MET A 152 5.30 17.44 7.91
N LEU A 153 4.16 17.11 8.53
CA LEU A 153 4.01 15.91 9.37
C LEU A 153 4.32 14.62 8.59
N GLN A 154 4.06 14.62 7.29
CA GLN A 154 4.31 13.51 6.37
C GLN A 154 5.79 13.14 6.28
N GLU A 155 6.71 14.07 6.54
CA GLU A 155 8.16 13.84 6.53
C GLU A 155 8.64 13.06 7.77
N LEU A 156 7.80 12.96 8.81
CA LEU A 156 8.21 12.41 10.10
C LEU A 156 8.69 10.95 9.99
N LEU A 157 7.98 10.10 9.25
CA LEU A 157 8.32 8.67 9.19
C LEU A 157 9.65 8.42 8.49
N ILE A 158 9.94 9.15 7.40
CA ILE A 158 11.22 9.04 6.72
C ILE A 158 12.34 9.63 7.56
N THR A 159 12.10 10.76 8.23
CA THR A 159 13.06 11.38 9.16
C THR A 159 13.42 10.47 10.32
N LEU A 160 12.43 9.80 10.92
CA LEU A 160 12.65 8.79 11.96
C LEU A 160 13.48 7.63 11.41
N ALA A 161 13.10 7.08 10.26
CA ALA A 161 13.75 5.92 9.68
C ALA A 161 15.22 6.18 9.30
N THR A 162 15.51 7.33 8.68
CA THR A 162 16.88 7.74 8.30
C THR A 162 17.73 8.02 9.54
N SER A 163 17.15 8.65 10.57
CA SER A 163 17.84 8.90 11.84
C SER A 163 18.16 7.60 12.58
N ILE A 164 17.21 6.65 12.64
CA ILE A 164 17.43 5.32 13.22
C ILE A 164 18.52 4.57 12.44
N LYS A 165 18.48 4.56 11.10
CA LYS A 165 19.52 3.93 10.27
C LYS A 165 20.90 4.52 10.55
N ARG A 166 21.00 5.86 10.60
CA ARG A 166 22.25 6.59 10.87
C ARG A 166 22.82 6.29 12.25
N GLU A 167 21.99 6.25 13.30
CA GLU A 167 22.43 5.96 14.66
C GLU A 167 22.93 4.50 14.81
N ILE A 168 22.30 3.57 14.09
CA ILE A 168 22.73 2.16 14.11
C ILE A 168 24.07 1.99 13.40
N GLY A 169 24.35 2.80 12.37
CA GLY A 169 25.66 2.88 11.71
C GLY A 169 26.13 1.59 11.02
N SER A 170 25.27 0.57 10.93
CA SER A 170 25.59 -0.70 10.29
C SER A 170 25.38 -0.60 8.78
N SER A 171 26.41 -0.93 8.00
CA SER A 171 26.32 -1.04 6.54
C SER A 171 25.36 -2.15 6.08
N SER A 172 24.97 -3.07 6.97
CA SER A 172 24.00 -4.12 6.67
C SER A 172 22.53 -3.68 6.82
N THR A 173 22.28 -2.47 7.31
CA THR A 173 20.92 -1.96 7.52
C THR A 173 20.43 -1.26 6.25
N LEU A 174 19.33 -1.75 5.69
CA LEU A 174 18.71 -1.19 4.49
C LEU A 174 17.38 -0.51 4.85
N LEU A 175 17.18 0.69 4.31
CA LEU A 175 15.94 1.44 4.32
C LEU A 175 15.18 1.18 3.02
N VAL A 176 14.02 0.57 3.14
CA VAL A 176 13.15 0.18 2.03
C VAL A 176 11.98 1.16 1.96
N GLY A 177 11.97 1.99 0.92
CA GLY A 177 10.79 2.79 0.57
C GLY A 177 9.68 1.88 0.05
N TYR A 178 8.42 2.15 0.38
CA TYR A 178 7.32 1.39 -0.20
C TYR A 178 6.15 2.24 -0.72
N VAL A 179 5.51 1.74 -1.78
CA VAL A 179 4.33 2.33 -2.42
C VAL A 179 3.29 1.26 -2.75
N MET A 180 2.11 1.36 -2.16
CA MET A 180 0.97 0.49 -2.45
C MET A 180 -0.33 1.13 -1.96
N LYS A 181 -1.47 0.64 -2.44
CA LYS A 181 -2.76 1.12 -1.95
C LYS A 181 -2.94 0.86 -0.46
N GLN A 182 -3.72 1.72 0.18
CA GLN A 182 -3.92 1.71 1.62
C GLN A 182 -4.40 0.37 2.20
N SER A 183 -5.37 -0.28 1.55
CA SER A 183 -5.90 -1.57 2.03
C SER A 183 -4.85 -2.68 2.04
N ARG A 184 -3.85 -2.61 1.15
CA ARG A 184 -2.74 -3.57 1.15
C ARG A 184 -1.69 -3.21 2.20
N GLU A 185 -1.37 -1.92 2.32
CA GLU A 185 -0.50 -1.43 3.38
C GLU A 185 -0.99 -1.91 4.75
N ASP A 186 -2.27 -1.73 5.04
CA ASP A 186 -2.88 -2.10 6.32
C ASP A 186 -2.82 -3.61 6.61
N ASP A 187 -3.05 -4.48 5.61
CA ASP A 187 -2.97 -5.94 5.80
C ASP A 187 -1.53 -6.40 6.08
N PHE A 188 -0.54 -5.82 5.39
CA PHE A 188 0.87 -6.13 5.64
C PHE A 188 1.36 -5.58 6.97
N ALA A 189 1.01 -4.35 7.32
CA ALA A 189 1.37 -3.72 8.58
C ALA A 189 0.83 -4.52 9.78
N LYS A 190 -0.44 -4.95 9.75
CA LYS A 190 -1.04 -5.81 10.78
C LYS A 190 -0.33 -7.14 10.98
N ARG A 191 0.38 -7.63 9.96
CA ARG A 191 1.19 -8.86 10.00
C ARG A 191 2.66 -8.61 10.35
N GLY A 192 3.02 -7.36 10.66
CA GLY A 192 4.38 -6.97 11.07
C GLY A 192 5.37 -6.86 9.91
N ALA A 193 4.91 -6.67 8.68
CA ALA A 193 5.79 -6.64 7.49
C ALA A 193 6.55 -5.31 7.31
N PHE A 194 6.08 -4.20 7.90
CA PHE A 194 6.65 -2.86 7.70
C PHE A 194 7.15 -2.22 9.01
N PRO A 195 8.20 -2.78 9.64
CA PRO A 195 8.79 -2.16 10.82
C PRO A 195 9.60 -0.90 10.44
N LEU A 196 9.45 0.18 11.21
CA LEU A 196 10.25 1.41 11.11
C LEU A 196 11.53 1.34 11.98
N TYR A 197 11.77 0.20 12.62
CA TYR A 197 13.01 -0.15 13.30
C TYR A 197 13.58 -1.43 12.69
N PRO A 198 14.91 -1.63 12.61
CA PRO A 198 15.45 -2.77 11.89
C PRO A 198 14.89 -4.11 12.33
N SER A 199 14.41 -4.86 11.35
CA SER A 199 14.12 -6.28 11.50
C SER A 199 15.41 -7.06 11.83
N LYS A 200 15.26 -8.35 12.15
CA LYS A 200 16.40 -9.25 12.38
C LYS A 200 17.38 -9.34 11.21
N ASN A 201 16.92 -8.99 10.00
CA ASN A 201 17.72 -9.01 8.78
C ASN A 201 18.21 -7.60 8.38
N GLY A 202 18.10 -6.60 9.26
CA GLY A 202 18.56 -5.23 8.98
C GLY A 202 17.64 -4.39 8.10
N LEU A 203 16.40 -4.83 7.83
CA LEU A 203 15.47 -4.06 7.00
C LEU A 203 14.61 -3.10 7.83
N ILE A 204 14.55 -1.84 7.43
CA ILE A 204 13.62 -0.80 7.87
C ILE A 204 12.69 -0.49 6.70
N PHE A 205 11.39 -0.34 6.94
CA PHE A 205 10.41 -0.01 5.91
C PHE A 205 9.76 1.34 6.18
N VAL A 206 9.74 2.20 5.16
CA VAL A 206 9.15 3.54 5.23
C VAL A 206 8.19 3.76 4.05
N PRO A 207 6.98 4.28 4.29
CA PRO A 207 6.09 4.64 3.19
C PRO A 207 6.65 5.87 2.46
N LEU A 208 6.65 5.83 1.14
CA LEU A 208 6.88 7.02 0.33
C LEU A 208 5.57 7.81 0.21
N SER A 209 5.65 9.13 0.38
CA SER A 209 4.52 10.04 0.26
C SER A 209 4.53 10.75 -1.08
N PHE A 210 3.41 10.74 -1.80
CA PHE A 210 3.23 11.54 -3.01
C PHE A 210 2.88 13.01 -2.72
N GLU A 211 2.66 13.36 -1.45
CA GLU A 211 2.46 14.75 -1.01
C GLU A 211 3.79 15.49 -0.81
N LEU A 212 4.92 14.75 -0.83
CA LEU A 212 6.26 15.29 -0.63
C LEU A 212 7.08 15.10 -1.92
N PRO A 213 8.12 15.93 -2.15
CA PRO A 213 9.04 15.72 -3.26
C PRO A 213 9.64 14.31 -3.23
N LEU A 214 9.35 13.49 -4.25
CA LEU A 214 9.81 12.10 -4.30
C LEU A 214 11.32 12.00 -4.49
N ALA A 215 11.93 12.92 -5.22
CA ALA A 215 13.38 12.94 -5.43
C ALA A 215 14.16 12.94 -4.10
N SER A 216 13.75 13.78 -3.14
CA SER A 216 14.38 13.84 -1.82
C SER A 216 14.18 12.54 -1.04
N GLN A 217 12.98 11.96 -1.08
CA GLN A 217 12.71 10.70 -0.38
C GLN A 217 13.47 9.51 -1.00
N LEU A 218 13.59 9.47 -2.32
CA LEU A 218 14.26 8.39 -3.05
C LEU A 218 15.77 8.40 -2.85
N GLN A 219 16.37 9.56 -2.52
CA GLN A 219 17.78 9.66 -2.14
C GLN A 219 18.08 9.07 -0.76
N GLU A 220 17.07 8.98 0.12
CA GLU A 220 17.24 8.48 1.49
C GLU A 220 17.08 6.96 1.61
N VAL A 221 16.36 6.33 0.67
CA VAL A 221 16.09 4.88 0.68
C VAL A 221 17.06 4.12 -0.20
N ASP A 222 17.42 2.89 0.19
CA ASP A 222 18.35 2.06 -0.60
C ASP A 222 17.64 1.31 -1.74
N LEU A 223 16.33 1.07 -1.58
CA LEU A 223 15.50 0.40 -2.59
C LEU A 223 14.01 0.71 -2.40
N VAL A 224 13.21 0.46 -3.45
CA VAL A 224 11.76 0.63 -3.41
C VAL A 224 11.02 -0.69 -3.62
N LEU A 225 10.16 -1.05 -2.68
CA LEU A 225 9.15 -2.11 -2.82
C LEU A 225 7.82 -1.51 -3.24
N HIS A 226 7.28 -1.89 -4.39
CA HIS A 226 6.06 -1.25 -4.87
C HIS A 226 5.03 -2.24 -5.38
N LYS A 227 3.80 -1.74 -5.51
CA LYS A 227 2.81 -2.31 -6.42
C LYS A 227 2.28 -1.26 -7.37
N ILE A 228 3.02 -1.05 -8.45
CA ILE A 228 2.67 -0.15 -9.55
C ILE A 228 1.26 -0.39 -10.12
N THR A 229 0.75 -1.64 -10.05
CA THR A 229 -0.58 -1.96 -10.57
C THR A 229 -1.72 -1.33 -9.78
N ASP A 230 -1.46 -0.91 -8.53
CA ASP A 230 -2.43 -0.16 -7.73
C ASP A 230 -2.52 1.31 -8.18
N GLU A 231 -1.50 1.80 -8.88
CA GLU A 231 -1.34 3.19 -9.31
C GLU A 231 -1.70 3.38 -10.80
N ILE A 232 -2.28 2.36 -11.45
CA ILE A 232 -2.78 2.46 -12.82
C ILE A 232 -4.07 3.28 -12.81
N ILE A 233 -4.09 4.39 -13.55
CA ILE A 233 -5.29 5.21 -13.77
C ILE A 233 -6.07 4.68 -14.98
N ASN A 234 -5.36 4.44 -16.08
CA ASN A 234 -5.97 3.98 -17.32
C ASN A 234 -4.99 3.12 -18.14
N ILE A 235 -5.53 2.28 -19.01
CA ILE A 235 -4.79 1.55 -20.03
C ILE A 235 -5.50 1.78 -21.36
N ASP A 236 -4.90 2.58 -22.24
CA ASP A 236 -5.36 2.75 -23.60
C ASP A 236 -5.11 1.47 -24.41
N THR A 237 -6.19 0.90 -24.93
CA THR A 237 -6.18 -0.34 -25.72
C THR A 237 -6.13 -0.09 -27.22
N ASN A 238 -5.96 1.17 -27.65
CA ASN A 238 -5.81 1.51 -29.06
C ASN A 238 -4.66 0.70 -29.69
N PRO A 239 -4.93 -0.09 -30.75
CA PRO A 239 -3.91 -0.95 -31.37
C PRO A 239 -2.69 -0.19 -31.92
N SER A 240 -2.83 1.11 -32.20
CA SER A 240 -1.73 1.97 -32.69
C SER A 240 -0.70 2.33 -31.61
N ILE A 241 -1.05 2.18 -30.33
CA ILE A 241 -0.16 2.49 -29.21
C ILE A 241 0.62 1.25 -28.83
N SER A 242 1.94 1.29 -29.03
CA SER A 242 2.84 0.23 -28.56
C SER A 242 2.74 0.09 -27.04
N PHE A 243 2.36 -1.09 -26.55
CA PHE A 243 2.42 -1.41 -25.13
C PHE A 243 3.88 -1.39 -24.63
N PRO A 244 4.21 -0.80 -23.47
CA PRO A 244 3.33 -0.30 -22.40
C PRO A 244 2.98 1.20 -22.48
N LYS A 245 3.24 1.91 -23.59
CA LYS A 245 3.05 3.38 -23.68
C LYS A 245 1.59 3.84 -23.49
N GLY A 246 0.62 2.94 -23.63
CA GLY A 246 -0.79 3.23 -23.37
C GLY A 246 -1.18 3.22 -21.89
N ILE A 247 -0.26 2.89 -20.96
CA ILE A 247 -0.57 2.88 -19.53
C ILE A 247 -0.33 4.25 -18.93
N SER A 248 -1.33 4.78 -18.23
CA SER A 248 -1.21 6.00 -17.44
C SER A 248 -1.18 5.65 -15.96
N PHE A 249 -0.20 6.18 -15.23
CA PHE A 249 -0.06 6.00 -13.79
C PHE A 249 -0.40 7.28 -13.03
N SER A 250 -0.57 7.18 -11.71
CA SER A 250 -0.64 8.34 -10.83
C SER A 250 0.61 9.23 -10.99
N MET A 251 0.47 10.53 -10.66
CA MET A 251 1.57 11.48 -10.74
C MET A 251 2.78 11.00 -9.93
N GLY A 252 2.57 10.60 -8.68
CA GLY A 252 3.65 10.10 -7.82
C GLY A 252 4.31 8.83 -8.35
N MET A 253 3.55 7.88 -8.91
CA MET A 253 4.17 6.70 -9.52
C MET A 253 4.95 7.05 -10.79
N SER A 254 4.46 8.01 -11.59
CA SER A 254 5.17 8.49 -12.78
C SER A 254 6.51 9.15 -12.44
N GLU A 255 6.59 9.87 -11.32
CA GLU A 255 7.85 10.43 -10.82
C GLU A 255 8.86 9.36 -10.41
N ILE A 256 8.42 8.31 -9.71
CA ILE A 256 9.30 7.17 -9.36
C ILE A 256 9.77 6.45 -10.63
N ILE A 257 8.90 6.26 -11.63
CA ILE A 257 9.28 5.64 -12.91
C ILE A 257 10.40 6.46 -13.55
N ARG A 258 10.24 7.78 -13.68
CA ARG A 258 11.26 8.66 -14.25
C ARG A 258 12.57 8.61 -13.45
N PHE A 259 12.48 8.65 -12.11
CA PHE A 259 13.66 8.58 -11.26
C PHE A 259 14.47 7.30 -11.50
N VAL A 260 13.81 6.14 -11.57
CA VAL A 260 14.46 4.85 -11.80
C VAL A 260 15.03 4.74 -13.22
N GLU A 261 14.36 5.34 -14.21
CA GLU A 261 14.89 5.43 -15.58
C GLU A 261 16.18 6.28 -15.65
N ASP A 262 16.24 7.37 -14.87
CA ASP A 262 17.42 8.23 -14.76
C ASP A 262 18.54 7.61 -13.89
N HIS A 263 18.21 6.64 -13.03
CA HIS A 263 19.13 5.99 -12.09
C HIS A 263 19.08 4.47 -12.26
N CYS A 264 19.68 3.95 -13.34
CA CYS A 264 19.56 2.54 -13.71
C CYS A 264 20.11 1.52 -12.68
N ASP A 265 20.96 1.96 -11.75
CA ASP A 265 21.49 1.15 -10.64
C ASP A 265 20.57 1.13 -9.41
N PHE A 266 19.52 1.96 -9.39
CA PHE A 266 18.59 2.03 -8.27
C PHE A 266 17.73 0.76 -8.18
N CYS A 267 17.69 0.15 -7.00
CA CYS A 267 16.98 -1.10 -6.80
C CYS A 267 15.47 -0.87 -6.64
N ILE A 268 14.69 -1.44 -7.54
CA ILE A 268 13.23 -1.45 -7.47
C ILE A 268 12.68 -2.87 -7.57
N ILE A 269 11.73 -3.20 -6.69
CA ILE A 269 11.13 -4.52 -6.57
C ILE A 269 9.62 -4.40 -6.86
N ASP A 270 9.11 -4.94 -7.97
CA ASP A 270 9.82 -5.61 -9.08
C ASP A 270 10.21 -4.64 -10.22
N PRO A 271 11.26 -4.92 -11.02
CA PRO A 271 11.57 -4.08 -12.18
C PRO A 271 10.38 -3.92 -13.13
N PHE A 272 10.06 -2.67 -13.52
CA PHE A 272 8.87 -2.37 -14.31
C PHE A 272 8.77 -3.17 -15.61
N LYS A 273 9.90 -3.37 -16.29
CA LYS A 273 10.01 -4.20 -17.52
C LYS A 273 9.50 -5.64 -17.34
N ASN A 274 9.58 -6.18 -16.12
CA ASN A 274 9.09 -7.51 -15.79
C ASN A 274 7.60 -7.50 -15.43
N ILE A 275 7.08 -6.37 -14.95
CA ILE A 275 5.67 -6.20 -14.59
C ILE A 275 4.82 -5.93 -15.82
N TYR A 276 5.27 -5.10 -16.75
CA TYR A 276 4.46 -4.69 -17.90
C TYR A 276 3.86 -5.87 -18.69
N PRO A 277 4.61 -6.92 -19.05
CA PRO A 277 4.04 -8.08 -19.73
C PRO A 277 2.89 -8.75 -18.97
N LEU A 278 2.88 -8.66 -17.63
CA LEU A 278 1.85 -9.25 -16.76
C LEU A 278 0.55 -8.44 -16.72
N LEU A 279 0.51 -7.26 -17.35
CA LEU A 279 -0.71 -6.46 -17.52
C LEU A 279 -1.42 -6.78 -18.83
N ASN A 280 -0.80 -7.56 -19.72
CA ASN A 280 -1.36 -7.94 -21.01
C ASN A 280 -1.47 -9.46 -21.11
N ARG A 281 -2.70 -9.98 -21.20
CA ARG A 281 -2.96 -11.43 -21.26
C ARG A 281 -2.36 -12.09 -22.49
N LEU A 282 -2.20 -11.38 -23.61
CA LEU A 282 -1.52 -11.91 -24.79
C LEU A 282 -0.05 -12.17 -24.49
N GLN A 283 0.66 -11.18 -23.93
CA GLN A 283 2.06 -11.31 -23.55
C GLN A 283 2.27 -12.36 -22.45
N ILE A 284 1.32 -12.49 -21.52
CA ILE A 284 1.31 -13.61 -20.56
C ILE A 284 1.27 -14.95 -21.31
N GLN A 285 0.39 -15.12 -22.31
CA GLN A 285 0.36 -16.39 -23.06
C GLN A 285 1.68 -16.65 -23.79
N GLU A 286 2.28 -15.64 -24.41
CA GLU A 286 3.59 -15.74 -25.08
C GLU A 286 4.73 -16.13 -24.11
N ILE A 287 4.64 -15.72 -22.84
CA ILE A 287 5.54 -16.21 -21.78
C ILE A 287 5.22 -17.68 -21.45
N LEU A 288 3.96 -18.03 -21.25
CA LEU A 288 3.54 -19.37 -20.81
C LEU A 288 3.87 -20.46 -21.84
N VAL A 289 3.69 -20.20 -23.14
CA VAL A 289 4.00 -21.18 -24.20
C VAL A 289 5.47 -21.60 -24.17
N ARG A 290 6.38 -20.68 -23.82
CA ARG A 290 7.81 -20.99 -23.70
C ARG A 290 8.14 -21.94 -22.56
N LEU A 291 7.27 -22.09 -21.56
CA LEU A 291 7.48 -23.01 -20.44
C LEU A 291 7.44 -24.49 -20.87
N GLU A 292 6.85 -24.80 -22.03
CA GLU A 292 6.89 -26.16 -22.58
C GLU A 292 8.32 -26.66 -22.84
N GLY A 293 9.26 -25.74 -23.11
CA GLY A 293 10.68 -26.05 -23.24
C GLY A 293 11.35 -26.51 -21.94
N LEU A 294 10.69 -26.37 -20.78
CA LEU A 294 11.17 -26.87 -19.49
C LEU A 294 10.76 -28.32 -19.21
N ASN A 295 9.96 -28.93 -20.10
CA ASN A 295 9.55 -30.31 -19.96
C ASN A 295 10.75 -31.25 -20.05
N THR A 296 10.79 -32.23 -19.14
CA THR A 296 11.82 -33.26 -19.08
C THR A 296 11.16 -34.64 -19.10
N GLU A 297 11.83 -35.61 -19.71
CA GLU A 297 11.30 -36.97 -19.79
C GLU A 297 11.10 -37.57 -18.38
N GLY A 298 9.99 -38.32 -18.21
CA GLY A 298 9.64 -38.91 -16.92
C GLY A 298 9.01 -37.95 -15.88
N ARG A 299 8.82 -36.66 -16.20
CA ARG A 299 8.12 -35.70 -15.34
C ARG A 299 6.75 -35.30 -15.90
N PRO A 300 5.81 -34.82 -15.05
CA PRO A 300 4.55 -34.26 -15.52
C PRO A 300 4.80 -33.11 -16.51
N LYS A 301 4.09 -33.14 -17.64
CA LYS A 301 4.22 -32.11 -18.67
C LYS A 301 3.52 -30.82 -18.24
N ILE A 302 4.20 -29.71 -18.46
CA ILE A 302 3.69 -28.35 -18.33
C ILE A 302 3.39 -27.85 -19.74
N ARG A 303 2.19 -27.27 -19.94
CA ARG A 303 1.81 -26.61 -21.18
C ARG A 303 0.97 -25.37 -20.92
N ALA A 304 0.99 -24.43 -21.86
CA ALA A 304 0.02 -23.36 -21.86
C ALA A 304 -1.35 -23.90 -22.35
N PRO A 305 -2.47 -23.36 -21.85
CA PRO A 305 -3.77 -23.57 -22.50
C PRO A 305 -3.75 -22.97 -23.91
N PHE A 306 -4.43 -23.61 -24.87
CA PHE A 306 -4.59 -23.01 -26.19
C PHE A 306 -5.32 -21.67 -26.10
N TYR A 307 -5.00 -20.73 -26.99
CA TYR A 307 -5.58 -19.40 -26.97
C TYR A 307 -5.67 -18.76 -28.36
N LEU A 308 -6.56 -17.78 -28.48
CA LEU A 308 -6.75 -16.94 -29.67
C LEU A 308 -7.03 -15.51 -29.22
N LYS A 309 -6.36 -14.54 -29.86
CA LYS A 309 -6.69 -13.12 -29.72
C LYS A 309 -7.88 -12.78 -30.63
N ALA A 310 -8.89 -12.13 -30.07
CA ALA A 310 -10.05 -11.63 -30.79
C ALA A 310 -10.13 -10.11 -30.71
N GLU A 311 -10.17 -9.45 -31.88
CA GLU A 311 -10.43 -8.01 -32.01
C GLU A 311 -11.93 -7.70 -32.07
N ASN A 312 -12.74 -8.70 -32.42
CA ASN A 312 -14.19 -8.64 -32.48
C ASN A 312 -14.76 -10.04 -32.21
N PHE A 313 -16.08 -10.12 -31.98
CA PHE A 313 -16.79 -11.37 -31.75
C PHE A 313 -17.62 -11.83 -32.96
N CYS A 314 -17.16 -11.53 -34.18
CA CYS A 314 -17.81 -11.97 -35.42
C CYS A 314 -17.81 -13.50 -35.51
N VAL A 315 -19.00 -14.10 -35.44
CA VAL A 315 -19.20 -15.56 -35.42
C VAL A 315 -18.59 -16.25 -36.63
N SER A 316 -18.76 -15.70 -37.84
CA SER A 316 -18.25 -16.31 -39.07
C SER A 316 -16.72 -16.29 -39.16
N GLU A 317 -16.05 -15.29 -38.58
CA GLU A 317 -14.59 -15.26 -38.45
C GLU A 317 -14.10 -16.24 -37.41
N LEU A 318 -14.71 -16.23 -36.22
CA LEU A 318 -14.32 -17.11 -35.11
C LEU A 318 -14.50 -18.57 -35.49
N GLN A 319 -15.54 -18.93 -36.23
CA GLN A 319 -15.77 -20.30 -36.69
C GLN A 319 -14.62 -20.85 -37.56
N LYS A 320 -13.90 -19.98 -38.27
CA LYS A 320 -12.70 -20.35 -39.04
C LYS A 320 -11.43 -20.36 -38.19
N LYS A 321 -11.24 -19.32 -37.36
CA LYS A 321 -10.03 -19.13 -36.54
C LYS A 321 -9.91 -20.08 -35.36
N LEU A 322 -11.02 -20.54 -34.78
CA LEU A 322 -11.01 -21.42 -33.59
C LEU A 322 -10.36 -22.78 -33.87
N PRO A 323 -10.73 -23.53 -34.93
CA PRO A 323 -10.04 -24.77 -35.29
C PRO A 323 -8.54 -24.57 -35.57
N GLU A 324 -8.16 -23.48 -36.25
CA GLU A 324 -6.76 -23.15 -36.54
C GLU A 324 -5.93 -22.94 -35.25
N ALA A 325 -6.57 -22.42 -34.20
CA ALA A 325 -5.97 -22.22 -32.88
C ALA A 325 -6.09 -23.44 -31.94
N ASN A 326 -6.57 -24.58 -32.44
CA ASN A 326 -6.86 -25.80 -31.64
C ASN A 326 -7.82 -25.54 -30.46
N LEU A 327 -8.78 -24.62 -30.64
CA LEU A 327 -9.75 -24.27 -29.61
C LEU A 327 -11.08 -25.02 -29.81
N SER A 328 -11.51 -25.69 -28.76
CA SER A 328 -12.81 -26.36 -28.66
C SER A 328 -13.62 -25.82 -27.49
N PHE A 329 -14.96 -25.84 -27.61
CA PHE A 329 -15.83 -25.43 -26.52
C PHE A 329 -15.79 -26.43 -25.34
N PRO A 330 -15.94 -25.94 -24.10
CA PRO A 330 -16.16 -24.54 -23.74
C PRO A 330 -14.89 -23.68 -23.74
N LEU A 331 -15.07 -22.36 -23.91
CA LEU A 331 -14.00 -21.37 -23.96
C LEU A 331 -14.20 -20.32 -22.87
N ILE A 332 -13.12 -19.98 -22.16
CA ILE A 332 -13.12 -18.82 -21.27
C ILE A 332 -12.61 -17.59 -22.02
N VAL A 333 -13.42 -16.54 -22.04
CA VAL A 333 -13.12 -15.27 -22.69
C VAL A 333 -12.71 -14.26 -21.63
N LYS A 334 -11.55 -13.63 -21.83
CA LYS A 334 -10.94 -12.69 -20.89
C LYS A 334 -10.52 -11.43 -21.65
N PRO A 335 -10.73 -10.21 -21.13
CA PRO A 335 -10.18 -9.00 -21.73
C PRO A 335 -8.67 -9.11 -21.93
N GLN A 336 -8.10 -8.47 -22.94
CA GLN A 336 -6.64 -8.49 -23.11
C GLN A 336 -5.94 -7.83 -21.91
N VAL A 337 -6.53 -6.76 -21.36
CA VAL A 337 -6.02 -6.12 -20.13
C VAL A 337 -6.20 -7.06 -18.93
N ALA A 338 -5.09 -7.38 -18.25
CA ALA A 338 -5.05 -8.42 -17.22
C ALA A 338 -5.38 -7.90 -15.82
N CYS A 339 -5.05 -6.64 -15.53
CA CYS A 339 -5.17 -6.00 -14.22
C CYS A 339 -5.16 -4.46 -14.37
N GLY A 340 -5.42 -3.74 -13.27
CA GLY A 340 -5.28 -2.28 -13.18
C GLY A 340 -6.55 -1.47 -13.45
N VAL A 341 -7.54 -2.05 -14.14
CA VAL A 341 -8.81 -1.37 -14.46
C VAL A 341 -10.02 -2.25 -14.12
N ALA A 342 -11.16 -1.62 -13.83
CA ALA A 342 -12.37 -2.31 -13.35
C ALA A 342 -12.82 -3.45 -14.30
N ASP A 343 -12.73 -3.19 -15.61
CA ASP A 343 -13.21 -4.11 -16.63
C ASP A 343 -12.25 -5.25 -16.95
N ALA A 344 -11.00 -5.21 -16.47
CA ALA A 344 -9.99 -6.27 -16.69
C ALA A 344 -10.43 -7.64 -16.13
N HIS A 345 -11.47 -7.65 -15.30
CA HIS A 345 -12.01 -8.83 -14.65
C HIS A 345 -13.37 -9.28 -15.18
N ASN A 346 -13.97 -8.57 -16.15
CA ASN A 346 -15.22 -8.99 -16.78
C ASN A 346 -14.95 -10.12 -17.78
N MET A 347 -15.23 -11.36 -17.37
CA MET A 347 -14.94 -12.56 -18.14
C MET A 347 -16.24 -13.31 -18.48
N ALA A 348 -16.16 -14.27 -19.39
CA ALA A 348 -17.27 -15.16 -19.68
C ALA A 348 -16.80 -16.58 -19.97
N LEU A 349 -17.66 -17.57 -19.69
CA LEU A 349 -17.53 -18.93 -20.17
C LEU A 349 -18.58 -19.19 -21.26
N ILE A 350 -18.10 -19.65 -22.41
CA ILE A 350 -18.87 -19.84 -23.64
C ILE A 350 -18.94 -21.33 -23.96
N PHE A 351 -20.14 -21.86 -24.25
CA PHE A 351 -20.34 -23.28 -24.56
C PHE A 351 -20.60 -23.56 -26.04
N LYS A 352 -20.98 -22.55 -26.81
CA LYS A 352 -21.28 -22.67 -28.25
C LYS A 352 -20.95 -21.38 -28.99
N ILE A 353 -20.83 -21.46 -30.33
CA ILE A 353 -20.39 -20.32 -31.15
C ILE A 353 -21.42 -19.18 -31.16
N GLU A 354 -22.72 -19.49 -31.07
CA GLU A 354 -23.79 -18.48 -31.16
C GLU A 354 -23.81 -17.53 -29.95
N GLU A 355 -23.22 -17.96 -28.83
CA GLU A 355 -23.16 -17.19 -27.58
C GLU A 355 -22.21 -15.97 -27.68
N PHE A 356 -21.32 -15.91 -28.68
CA PHE A 356 -20.44 -14.76 -28.90
C PHE A 356 -21.18 -13.48 -29.34
N SER A 357 -22.30 -13.62 -30.04
CA SER A 357 -23.04 -12.49 -30.60
C SER A 357 -23.58 -11.50 -29.55
N ASN A 358 -23.72 -11.94 -28.30
CA ASN A 358 -24.27 -11.14 -27.20
C ASN A 358 -23.23 -10.86 -26.09
N LEU A 359 -21.95 -11.04 -26.39
CA LEU A 359 -20.90 -10.98 -25.38
C LEU A 359 -20.49 -9.53 -25.09
N THR A 360 -20.50 -9.15 -23.82
CA THR A 360 -20.12 -7.80 -23.34
C THR A 360 -18.70 -7.73 -22.79
N VAL A 361 -17.91 -8.80 -22.94
CA VAL A 361 -16.51 -8.81 -22.51
C VAL A 361 -15.74 -7.77 -23.33
N PRO A 362 -15.00 -6.84 -22.70
CA PRO A 362 -14.22 -5.82 -23.40
C PRO A 362 -13.27 -6.41 -24.45
N LEU A 363 -13.20 -5.74 -25.60
CA LEU A 363 -12.27 -6.03 -26.69
C LEU A 363 -11.05 -5.09 -26.63
N PRO A 364 -9.87 -5.54 -27.08
CA PRO A 364 -9.56 -6.89 -27.54
C PRO A 364 -9.63 -7.93 -26.41
N ALA A 365 -9.92 -9.18 -26.75
CA ALA A 365 -10.07 -10.28 -25.79
C ALA A 365 -9.21 -11.49 -26.15
N ILE A 366 -8.90 -12.31 -25.14
CA ILE A 366 -8.24 -13.61 -25.26
C ILE A 366 -9.29 -14.68 -25.01
N LEU A 367 -9.55 -15.47 -26.05
CA LEU A 367 -10.31 -16.71 -25.98
C LEU A 367 -9.32 -17.80 -25.57
N GLN A 368 -9.60 -18.52 -24.51
CA GLN A 368 -8.71 -19.53 -23.97
C GLN A 368 -9.47 -20.84 -23.74
N GLU A 369 -8.79 -21.95 -23.98
CA GLU A 369 -9.23 -23.30 -23.65
C GLU A 369 -9.71 -23.36 -22.18
N TYR A 370 -10.93 -23.85 -21.97
CA TYR A 370 -11.39 -24.18 -20.63
C TYR A 370 -11.00 -25.61 -20.28
N ILE A 371 -10.20 -25.77 -19.23
CA ILE A 371 -9.68 -27.08 -18.80
C ILE A 371 -10.46 -27.51 -17.57
N ASP A 372 -11.04 -28.71 -17.58
CA ASP A 372 -11.60 -29.33 -16.38
C ASP A 372 -10.47 -29.66 -15.39
N HIS A 373 -10.59 -29.16 -14.16
CA HIS A 373 -9.50 -29.17 -13.18
C HIS A 373 -9.99 -29.51 -11.76
N GLY A 374 -11.14 -30.20 -11.66
CA GLY A 374 -11.68 -30.70 -10.40
C GLY A 374 -12.06 -29.58 -9.41
N SER A 375 -12.36 -28.38 -9.91
CA SER A 375 -12.72 -27.21 -9.09
C SER A 375 -11.62 -26.76 -8.12
N LYS A 376 -10.34 -27.06 -8.38
CA LYS A 376 -9.21 -26.69 -7.52
C LYS A 376 -8.14 -25.91 -8.27
N ILE A 377 -7.66 -24.83 -7.67
CA ILE A 377 -6.53 -24.04 -8.19
C ILE A 377 -5.38 -24.06 -7.19
N PHE A 378 -4.17 -24.30 -7.71
CA PHE A 378 -2.93 -24.22 -6.97
C PHE A 378 -2.35 -22.81 -7.14
N LYS A 379 -2.26 -22.06 -6.04
CA LYS A 379 -1.68 -20.71 -6.04
C LYS A 379 -0.30 -20.78 -5.45
N PHE A 380 0.72 -20.53 -6.26
CA PHE A 380 2.10 -20.38 -5.82
C PHE A 380 2.38 -18.90 -5.55
N TYR A 381 2.93 -18.61 -4.38
CA TYR A 381 3.36 -17.28 -3.95
C TYR A 381 4.88 -17.31 -3.83
N VAL A 382 5.55 -16.43 -4.57
CA VAL A 382 7.01 -16.46 -4.72
C VAL A 382 7.61 -15.20 -4.12
N ILE A 383 8.66 -15.35 -3.32
CA ILE A 383 9.50 -14.26 -2.79
C ILE A 383 10.95 -14.66 -3.02
N GLY A 384 11.57 -14.13 -4.07
CA GLY A 384 12.89 -14.56 -4.50
C GLY A 384 12.92 -16.06 -4.82
N ASP A 385 13.74 -16.81 -4.10
CA ASP A 385 13.88 -18.27 -4.19
C ASP A 385 12.85 -19.05 -3.36
N LYS A 386 12.10 -18.37 -2.47
CA LYS A 386 11.11 -19.01 -1.60
C LYS A 386 9.77 -19.13 -2.31
N ILE A 387 9.24 -20.34 -2.30
CA ILE A 387 7.95 -20.67 -2.90
C ILE A 387 7.01 -21.18 -1.80
N PHE A 388 5.88 -20.50 -1.66
CA PHE A 388 4.75 -20.93 -0.81
C PHE A 388 3.60 -21.35 -1.72
N HIS A 389 2.71 -22.21 -1.24
CA HIS A 389 1.55 -22.61 -2.03
C HIS A 389 0.28 -22.71 -1.19
N ALA A 390 -0.87 -22.50 -1.84
CA ALA A 390 -2.18 -22.74 -1.26
C ALA A 390 -3.10 -23.37 -2.31
N ILE A 391 -3.89 -24.35 -1.89
CA ILE A 391 -4.95 -24.94 -2.70
C ILE A 391 -6.24 -24.19 -2.39
N LYS A 392 -6.91 -23.65 -3.41
CA LYS A 392 -8.18 -22.95 -3.27
C LYS A 392 -9.24 -23.57 -4.17
N ASN A 393 -10.51 -23.36 -3.82
CA ASN A 393 -11.61 -23.67 -4.73
C ASN A 393 -11.51 -22.77 -5.98
N SER A 394 -11.89 -23.35 -7.12
CA SER A 394 -11.85 -22.76 -8.46
C SER A 394 -13.19 -23.01 -9.18
N MET A 395 -13.27 -22.64 -10.46
CA MET A 395 -14.44 -22.89 -11.30
C MET A 395 -14.73 -24.41 -11.40
N PRO A 396 -16.01 -24.84 -11.26
CA PRO A 396 -16.41 -26.22 -11.47
C PRO A 396 -16.16 -26.71 -12.90
N ASN A 397 -15.98 -28.03 -13.08
CA ASN A 397 -15.87 -28.61 -14.41
C ASN A 397 -17.08 -28.22 -15.32
N ALA A 398 -16.81 -28.15 -16.62
CA ALA A 398 -17.71 -27.69 -17.66
C ALA A 398 -19.09 -28.36 -17.63
N SER A 399 -19.14 -29.67 -17.35
CA SER A 399 -20.39 -30.44 -17.26
C SER A 399 -21.37 -29.89 -16.21
N HIS A 400 -20.85 -29.41 -15.08
CA HIS A 400 -21.67 -28.81 -14.01
C HIS A 400 -22.12 -27.39 -14.35
N LEU A 401 -21.32 -26.66 -15.13
CA LEU A 401 -21.63 -25.28 -15.52
C LEU A 401 -22.63 -25.20 -16.68
N LYS A 402 -22.59 -26.17 -17.61
CA LYS A 402 -23.49 -26.21 -18.77
C LYS A 402 -24.97 -26.32 -18.38
N SER A 403 -25.29 -27.08 -17.32
CA SER A 403 -26.67 -27.17 -16.82
C SER A 403 -27.20 -25.84 -16.27
N SER A 404 -26.30 -24.96 -15.82
CA SER A 404 -26.66 -23.69 -15.20
C SER A 404 -26.68 -22.53 -16.18
N SER A 405 -26.23 -22.71 -17.42
CA SER A 405 -26.08 -21.63 -18.40
C SER A 405 -27.39 -21.27 -19.11
N GLY A 406 -28.37 -22.16 -19.15
CA GLY A 406 -29.67 -21.91 -19.82
C GLY A 406 -29.54 -21.51 -21.29
N GLY A 407 -28.44 -21.89 -21.96
CA GLY A 407 -28.14 -21.52 -23.35
C GLY A 407 -27.59 -20.10 -23.54
N LYS A 408 -27.09 -19.46 -22.48
CA LYS A 408 -26.46 -18.14 -22.51
C LYS A 408 -25.01 -18.20 -22.01
N PRO A 409 -24.14 -17.26 -22.41
CA PRO A 409 -22.80 -17.17 -21.85
C PRO A 409 -22.84 -16.92 -20.33
N LEU A 410 -22.00 -17.62 -19.59
CA LEU A 410 -21.85 -17.38 -18.14
C LEU A 410 -20.89 -16.23 -17.91
N THR A 411 -21.39 -15.02 -17.67
CA THR A 411 -20.59 -13.82 -17.40
C THR A 411 -20.29 -13.67 -15.91
N PHE A 412 -19.08 -13.22 -15.59
CA PHE A 412 -18.65 -13.10 -14.20
C PHE A 412 -17.47 -12.12 -14.02
N ASN A 413 -17.34 -11.52 -12.83
CA ASN A 413 -16.19 -10.67 -12.47
C ASN A 413 -15.37 -11.31 -11.34
N ARG A 414 -14.03 -11.28 -11.42
CA ARG A 414 -13.10 -11.88 -10.44
C ARG A 414 -13.44 -11.62 -8.97
N CYS A 415 -14.06 -10.48 -8.64
CA CYS A 415 -14.50 -10.14 -7.28
C CYS A 415 -15.90 -10.68 -6.90
N THR A 416 -16.74 -11.00 -7.88
CA THR A 416 -18.11 -11.54 -7.69
C THR A 416 -18.23 -13.02 -8.08
N CYS A 417 -17.15 -13.65 -8.54
CA CYS A 417 -17.23 -15.02 -9.02
C CYS A 417 -17.43 -16.03 -7.89
N LEU A 418 -18.42 -16.89 -8.17
CA LEU A 418 -18.54 -18.28 -7.78
C LEU A 418 -19.30 -18.64 -6.51
N SER A 419 -19.61 -17.76 -5.55
CA SER A 419 -20.48 -18.21 -4.44
C SER A 419 -21.82 -18.74 -4.95
N LYS A 420 -22.45 -18.06 -5.92
CA LYS A 420 -23.72 -18.48 -6.54
C LYS A 420 -23.67 -19.85 -7.25
N TYR A 421 -22.52 -20.25 -7.80
CA TYR A 421 -22.38 -21.52 -8.56
C TYR A 421 -21.64 -22.62 -7.78
N ILE A 422 -20.89 -22.26 -6.73
CA ILE A 422 -20.25 -23.20 -5.81
C ILE A 422 -21.24 -23.64 -4.71
N GLN A 423 -22.18 -22.78 -4.29
CA GLN A 423 -23.08 -23.08 -3.16
C GLN A 423 -24.25 -24.01 -3.49
N THR A 424 -24.44 -24.49 -4.72
CA THR A 424 -25.64 -25.26 -5.06
C THR A 424 -25.49 -26.78 -5.04
N LYS A 425 -24.30 -27.39 -4.95
CA LYS A 425 -24.17 -28.88 -4.93
C LYS A 425 -22.89 -29.45 -4.27
N PHE A 426 -22.50 -28.95 -3.09
CA PHE A 426 -21.60 -29.72 -2.20
C PHE A 426 -22.04 -29.57 -0.76
#